data_AF-A0A5C6CFY9-F1
#
_entry.id   AF-A0A5C6CFY9-F1
#
_cell.length_a   1.000
_cell.length_b   1.000
_cell.length_c   1.000
_cell.angle_alpha   90.00
_cell.angle_beta   90.00
_cell.angle_gamma   90.00
#
_symmetry.space_group_name_H-M   'P 1'
#
loop_
_entity.id
_entity.type
_entity.pdbx_description
1 polymer ?
#
loop_
_entity_poly.entity_id
_entity_poly.type
_entity_poly.pdbx_seq_one_letter_code
_entity_poly.pdbx_strand_id
1 'polypeptide(L)'
;MAQYDDLNVSRIFTVGVLAVVVTSVTALAVQVFYFSLTQWHLEAKNANSTYHRQNLVLSEQADRISVYGVDGETGNITIPIDKAIELVVAESKETEKKDAEKKAANVNAQPNEA
;
A
#
# COMPACT_ATOMS: atom_id res chain seq x y z
N MET A 1 36.15 -68.30 -22.58
CA MET A 1 35.09 -67.54 -21.89
C MET A 1 35.68 -66.99 -20.59
N ALA A 2 35.24 -65.80 -20.18
CA ALA A 2 35.67 -64.99 -19.02
C ALA A 2 36.92 -64.10 -19.19
N GLN A 3 36.74 -62.97 -19.90
CA GLN A 3 37.64 -61.81 -19.83
C GLN A 3 36.93 -60.55 -19.27
N TYR A 4 35.74 -60.73 -18.69
CA TYR A 4 34.92 -59.67 -18.09
C TYR A 4 35.01 -59.64 -16.55
N ASP A 5 35.89 -60.45 -15.94
CA ASP A 5 35.92 -60.66 -14.49
C ASP A 5 36.83 -59.69 -13.73
N ASP A 6 37.61 -58.85 -14.42
CA ASP A 6 38.52 -57.87 -13.78
C ASP A 6 38.00 -56.43 -13.89
N LEU A 7 36.68 -56.28 -14.00
CA LEU A 7 36.04 -54.96 -13.94
C LEU A 7 36.14 -54.46 -12.50
N ASN A 8 36.96 -53.43 -12.29
CA ASN A 8 37.18 -52.86 -10.95
C ASN A 8 35.92 -52.14 -10.45
N VAL A 9 35.02 -52.91 -9.84
CA VAL A 9 33.72 -52.46 -9.30
C VAL A 9 33.92 -51.33 -8.29
N SER A 10 34.98 -51.38 -7.49
CA SER A 10 35.32 -50.34 -6.52
C SER A 10 35.61 -48.99 -7.19
N ARG A 11 36.31 -49.01 -8.33
CA ARG A 11 36.58 -47.81 -9.12
C ARG A 11 35.31 -47.26 -9.78
N ILE A 12 34.43 -48.13 -10.28
CA ILE A 12 33.17 -47.69 -10.90
C ILE A 12 32.25 -47.06 -9.84
N PHE A 13 32.16 -47.68 -8.66
CA PHE A 13 31.34 -47.17 -7.56
C PHE A 13 31.84 -45.81 -7.06
N THR A 14 33.14 -45.65 -6.86
CA THR A 14 33.73 -44.38 -6.43
C THR A 14 33.52 -43.27 -7.45
N VAL A 15 33.71 -43.54 -8.75
CA VAL A 15 33.42 -42.58 -9.81
C VAL A 15 31.93 -42.22 -9.86
N GLY A 16 31.04 -43.20 -9.65
CA GLY A 16 29.59 -42.98 -9.60
C GLY A 16 29.18 -42.05 -8.45
N VAL A 17 29.68 -42.31 -7.24
CA VAL A 17 29.42 -41.45 -6.07
C VAL A 17 29.96 -40.04 -6.31
N LEU A 18 31.17 -39.92 -6.87
CA LEU A 18 31.79 -38.63 -7.15
C LEU A 18 30.98 -37.84 -8.20
N ALA A 19 30.45 -38.51 -9.23
CA ALA A 19 29.58 -37.90 -10.22
C ALA A 19 28.27 -37.37 -9.62
N VAL A 20 27.64 -38.12 -8.70
CA VAL A 20 26.44 -37.66 -7.98
C VAL A 20 26.77 -36.42 -7.15
N VAL A 21 27.86 -36.44 -6.38
CA VAL A 21 28.29 -35.29 -5.55
C VAL A 21 28.52 -34.05 -6.42
N VAL A 22 29.27 -34.18 -7.52
CA VAL A 22 29.54 -33.06 -8.43
C VAL A 22 28.25 -32.51 -9.02
N THR A 23 27.32 -33.39 -9.41
CA THR A 23 26.01 -32.99 -9.95
C THR A 23 25.20 -32.24 -8.90
N SER A 24 25.15 -32.73 -7.66
CA SER A 24 24.45 -32.06 -6.56
C SER A 24 25.05 -30.69 -6.24
N VAL A 25 26.37 -30.58 -6.17
CA VAL A 25 27.06 -29.29 -5.94
C VAL A 25 26.78 -28.32 -7.08
N THR A 26 26.79 -28.79 -8.33
CA THR A 26 26.48 -27.96 -9.50
C THR A 26 25.04 -27.44 -9.46
N ALA A 27 24.08 -28.30 -9.11
CA ALA A 27 22.68 -27.90 -8.96
C ALA A 27 22.50 -26.83 -7.87
N LEU A 28 23.14 -27.02 -6.71
CA LEU A 28 23.12 -26.02 -5.62
C LEU A 28 23.79 -24.70 -6.04
N ALA A 29 24.91 -24.75 -6.75
CA ALA A 29 25.59 -23.56 -7.25
C ALA A 29 24.71 -22.76 -8.22
N VAL A 30 24.02 -23.44 -9.14
CA VAL A 30 23.06 -22.80 -10.07
C VAL A 30 21.91 -22.15 -9.30
N GLN A 31 21.39 -22.81 -8.25
CA GLN A 31 20.35 -22.24 -7.41
C GLN A 31 20.81 -20.96 -6.72
N VAL A 32 21.98 -20.98 -6.07
CA VAL A 32 22.54 -19.79 -5.40
C VAL A 32 22.76 -18.65 -6.40
N PHE A 33 23.30 -18.97 -7.57
CA PHE A 33 23.52 -17.98 -8.63
C PHE A 33 22.19 -17.37 -9.12
N TYR A 34 21.17 -18.20 -9.34
CA TYR A 34 19.84 -17.73 -9.72
C TYR A 34 19.25 -16.80 -8.66
N PHE A 35 19.31 -17.18 -7.38
CA PHE A 35 18.81 -16.35 -6.28
C PHE A 35 19.57 -15.03 -6.15
N SER A 36 20.89 -15.03 -6.32
CA SER A 36 21.69 -13.80 -6.31
C SER A 36 21.26 -12.82 -7.41
N LEU A 37 21.05 -13.32 -8.63
CA LEU A 37 20.59 -12.48 -9.74
C LEU A 37 19.15 -11.99 -9.56
N THR A 38 18.27 -12.84 -9.02
CA THR A 38 16.88 -12.44 -8.77
C THR A 38 16.77 -11.42 -7.65
N GLN A 39 17.61 -11.49 -6.61
CA GLN A 39 17.64 -10.47 -5.55
C GLN A 39 17.98 -9.09 -6.12
N TRP A 40 19.00 -8.98 -6.98
CA TRP A 40 19.34 -7.72 -7.63
C TRP A 40 18.22 -7.16 -8.50
N HIS A 41 17.58 -8.01 -9.30
CA HIS A 41 16.44 -7.59 -10.12
C HIS A 41 15.23 -7.19 -9.27
N LEU A 42 15.00 -7.88 -8.14
CA LEU A 42 13.88 -7.62 -7.25
C LEU A 42 14.09 -6.32 -6.47
N GLU A 43 15.30 -6.06 -5.97
CA GLU A 43 15.66 -4.77 -5.35
C GLU A 43 15.51 -3.62 -6.33
N ALA A 44 16.02 -3.75 -7.55
CA ALA A 44 15.90 -2.72 -8.58
C ALA A 44 14.43 -2.46 -8.96
N LYS A 45 13.60 -3.51 -9.09
CA LYS A 45 12.16 -3.37 -9.36
C LYS A 45 11.39 -2.79 -8.18
N ASN A 46 11.70 -3.21 -6.95
CA ASN A 46 11.03 -2.72 -5.75
C ASN A 46 11.35 -1.26 -5.48
N ALA A 47 12.59 -0.82 -5.70
CA ALA A 47 12.97 0.58 -5.63
C ALA A 47 12.13 1.40 -6.63
N ASN A 48 12.14 1.03 -7.92
CA ASN A 48 11.38 1.74 -8.95
C ASN A 48 9.86 1.73 -8.72
N SER A 49 9.29 0.61 -8.27
CA SER A 49 7.86 0.48 -7.96
C SER A 49 7.46 1.38 -6.78
N THR A 50 8.30 1.45 -5.75
CA THR A 50 8.05 2.25 -4.55
C THR A 50 8.06 3.75 -4.86
N TYR A 51 8.97 4.21 -5.73
CA TYR A 51 8.98 5.60 -6.20
C TYR A 51 7.76 5.93 -7.07
N HIS A 52 7.39 5.04 -8.00
CA HIS A 52 6.23 5.28 -8.86
C HIS A 52 4.92 5.35 -8.08
N ARG A 53 4.73 4.47 -7.09
CA ARG A 53 3.51 4.41 -6.30
C ARG A 53 3.37 5.61 -5.36
N GLN A 54 4.47 6.05 -4.75
CA GLN A 54 4.47 7.24 -3.90
C GLN A 54 4.21 8.51 -4.71
N ASN A 55 4.80 8.64 -5.90
CA ASN A 55 4.60 9.80 -6.74
C ASN A 55 3.15 9.91 -7.26
N LEU A 56 2.52 8.78 -7.56
CA LEU A 56 1.09 8.74 -7.91
C LEU A 56 0.19 9.20 -6.76
N VAL A 57 0.45 8.73 -5.54
CA VAL A 57 -0.32 9.14 -4.35
C VAL A 57 -0.14 10.63 -4.07
N LEU A 58 1.08 11.15 -4.21
CA LEU A 58 1.35 12.59 -4.05
C LEU A 58 0.67 13.42 -5.12
N SER A 59 0.65 12.97 -6.38
CA SER A 59 -0.06 13.63 -7.48
C SER A 59 -1.57 13.65 -7.22
N GLU A 60 -2.15 12.53 -6.80
CA GLU A 60 -3.59 12.47 -6.50
C GLU A 60 -3.96 13.36 -5.30
N GLN A 61 -3.09 13.42 -4.29
CA GLN A 61 -3.27 14.33 -3.15
C GLN A 61 -3.16 15.80 -3.58
N ALA A 62 -2.18 16.14 -4.43
CA ALA A 62 -2.01 17.48 -4.96
C ALA A 62 -3.24 17.93 -5.77
N ASP A 63 -3.78 17.07 -6.62
CA ASP A 63 -4.99 17.35 -7.41
C ASP A 63 -6.23 17.55 -6.53
N ARG A 64 -6.36 16.80 -5.43
CA ARG A 64 -7.46 16.98 -4.46
C ARG A 64 -7.31 18.27 -3.67
N ILE A 65 -6.08 18.67 -3.32
CA ILE A 65 -5.79 19.88 -2.56
C ILE A 65 -5.91 21.13 -3.44
N SER A 66 -5.55 21.06 -4.73
CA SER A 66 -5.58 22.23 -5.63
C SER A 66 -6.98 22.81 -5.86
N VAL A 67 -8.04 22.06 -5.55
CA VAL A 67 -9.43 22.55 -5.62
C VAL A 67 -9.79 23.42 -4.41
N TYR A 68 -8.99 23.35 -3.34
CA TYR A 68 -9.08 24.25 -2.19
C TYR A 68 -8.09 25.39 -2.36
N GLY A 69 -8.50 26.61 -2.05
CA GLY A 69 -7.62 27.76 -2.23
C GLY A 69 -8.20 29.06 -1.72
N VAL A 70 -7.50 30.15 -2.03
CA VAL A 70 -7.97 31.52 -1.81
C VAL A 70 -7.99 32.21 -3.17
N ASP A 71 -9.13 32.78 -3.53
CA ASP A 71 -9.27 33.60 -4.72
C ASP A 71 -8.43 34.87 -4.57
N GLY A 72 -7.45 35.05 -5.47
CA GLY A 72 -6.45 36.12 -5.34
C GLY A 72 -6.99 37.53 -5.53
N GLU A 73 -8.16 37.71 -6.14
CA GLU A 73 -8.76 39.02 -6.37
C GLU A 73 -9.78 39.40 -5.28
N THR A 74 -10.53 38.41 -4.78
CA THR A 74 -11.62 38.65 -3.82
C THR A 74 -11.25 38.26 -2.39
N GLY A 75 -10.16 37.52 -2.19
CA GLY A 75 -9.73 36.99 -0.89
C GLY A 75 -10.65 35.89 -0.33
N ASN A 76 -11.61 35.41 -1.12
CA ASN A 76 -12.57 34.41 -0.69
C ASN A 76 -11.94 33.02 -0.67
N ILE A 77 -12.28 32.21 0.33
CA ILE A 77 -11.85 30.82 0.42
C ILE A 77 -12.66 29.99 -0.59
N THR A 78 -11.97 29.37 -1.54
CA THR A 78 -12.56 28.46 -2.52
C THR A 78 -12.60 27.06 -1.93
N ILE A 79 -13.81 26.49 -1.88
CA ILE A 79 -14.05 25.10 -1.49
C ILE A 79 -14.82 24.38 -2.60
N PRO A 80 -14.63 23.07 -2.78
CA PRO A 80 -15.46 22.28 -3.70
C PRO A 80 -16.94 22.34 -3.31
N ILE A 81 -17.83 22.42 -4.30
CA ILE A 81 -19.28 22.56 -4.10
C ILE A 81 -19.87 21.44 -3.24
N ASP A 82 -19.43 20.19 -3.43
CA ASP A 82 -19.92 19.06 -2.65
C ASP A 82 -19.66 19.24 -1.14
N LYS A 83 -18.52 19.85 -0.79
CA LYS A 83 -18.17 20.17 0.59
C LYS A 83 -18.88 21.40 1.13
N ALA A 84 -19.17 22.37 0.27
CA ALA A 84 -20.04 23.48 0.62
C ALA A 84 -21.45 22.99 1.00
N ILE A 85 -22.02 22.07 0.23
CA ILE A 85 -23.32 21.46 0.53
C ILE A 85 -23.29 20.70 1.86
N GLU A 86 -22.26 19.90 2.10
CA GLU A 86 -22.09 19.17 3.37
C GLU A 86 -22.05 20.11 4.58
N LEU A 87 -21.30 21.21 4.48
CA LEU A 87 -21.19 22.24 5.53
C LEU A 87 -22.54 22.93 5.79
N VAL A 88 -23.26 23.31 4.74
CA VAL A 88 -24.58 23.96 4.87
C VAL A 88 -25.61 23.02 5.53
N VAL A 89 -25.59 21.74 5.19
CA VAL A 89 -26.48 20.75 5.82
C VAL A 89 -26.10 20.51 7.29
N ALA A 90 -24.81 20.46 7.60
CA ALA A 90 -24.33 20.34 8.97
C ALA A 90 -24.74 21.56 9.84
N GLU A 91 -24.56 22.77 9.30
CA GLU A 91 -24.96 24.02 9.96
C GLU A 91 -26.47 24.10 10.17
N SER A 92 -27.26 23.67 9.18
CA SER A 92 -28.73 23.61 9.28
C SER A 92 -29.18 22.69 10.41
N LYS A 93 -28.55 21.52 10.56
CA LYS A 93 -28.83 20.57 11.66
C LYS A 93 -28.42 21.10 13.03
N GLU A 94 -27.32 21.85 13.13
CA GLU A 94 -26.93 22.52 14.38
C GLU A 94 -27.89 23.65 14.75
N THR A 95 -28.39 24.38 13.76
CA THR A 95 -29.35 25.47 13.96
C THR A 95 -30.69 24.93 14.46
N GLU A 96 -31.19 23.83 13.87
CA GLU A 96 -32.40 23.14 14.35
C GLU A 96 -32.27 22.65 15.80
N LYS A 97 -31.10 22.16 16.21
CA LYS A 97 -30.85 21.76 17.61
C LYS A 97 -30.88 22.96 18.55
N LYS A 98 -30.23 24.07 18.18
CA LYS A 98 -30.20 25.30 18.99
C LYS A 98 -31.59 25.94 19.12
N ASP A 99 -32.42 25.86 18.08
CA ASP A 99 -33.79 26.37 18.12
C ASP A 99 -34.72 25.47 18.93
N ALA A 100 -34.52 24.15 18.91
CA ALA A 100 -35.24 23.22 19.80
C ALA A 100 -34.89 23.45 21.28
N GLU A 101 -33.63 23.74 21.59
CA GLU A 101 -33.14 24.01 22.94
C GLU A 101 -33.66 25.36 23.47
N LYS A 102 -33.73 26.39 22.63
CA LYS A 102 -34.40 27.68 22.95
C LYS A 102 -35.90 27.54 23.17
N LYS A 103 -36.59 26.68 22.40
CA LYS A 103 -38.03 26.42 22.58
C LYS A 103 -38.30 25.68 23.90
N ALA A 104 -37.46 24.71 24.26
CA ALA A 104 -37.57 24.00 25.54
C ALA A 104 -37.33 24.91 26.75
N ALA A 105 -36.42 25.89 26.63
CA ALA A 105 -36.17 26.88 27.69
C ALA A 105 -37.32 27.90 27.86
N ASN A 106 -38.05 28.25 26.80
CA ASN A 106 -39.16 29.21 26.86
C ASN A 106 -40.46 28.62 27.42
N VAL A 107 -40.70 27.31 27.23
CA VAL A 107 -41.90 26.63 27.80
C VAL A 107 -41.87 26.58 29.33
N ASN A 108 -40.70 26.69 29.96
CA ASN A 108 -40.55 26.64 31.41
C ASN A 108 -40.64 28.01 32.11
N ALA A 109 -40.95 29.08 31.37
CA ALA A 109 -40.99 30.46 31.88
C ALA A 109 -42.39 31.11 31.85
N GLN A 110 -43.46 30.37 31.53
CA GLN A 110 -44.83 30.88 31.69
C GLN A 110 -45.24 30.79 33.17
N PRO A 111 -45.50 31.92 33.86
CA PRO A 111 -46.00 31.90 35.23
C PRO A 111 -47.44 31.38 35.21
N ASN A 112 -47.70 30.43 36.10
CA ASN A 112 -49.03 30.01 36.48
C ASN A 112 -49.74 31.20 37.13
N GLU A 113 -50.65 31.88 36.43
CA GLU A 113 -51.59 32.82 37.05
C GLU A 113 -52.95 32.14 37.24
N ALA A 114 -53.42 32.31 38.48
CA ALA A 114 -54.58 31.70 39.11
C ALA A 114 -55.91 32.34 38.71
#